data_AF-A0A8C3BGT0-F1
#
_entry.id   AF-A0A8C3BGT0-F1
#
_cell.length_a   1.000
_cell.length_b   1.000
_cell.length_c   1.000
_cell.angle_alpha   90.00
_cell.angle_beta   90.00
_cell.angle_gamma   90.00
#
_symmetry.space_group_name_H-M   'P 1'
#
loop_
_entity.id
_entity.type
_entity.pdbx_description
1 polymer ?
#
loop_
_entity_poly.entity_id
_entity_poly.type
_entity_poly.pdbx_seq_one_letter_code
_entity_poly.pdbx_strand_id
1 'polypeptide(L)'
;MKNGCMDKGAIQHEMNHALGFIHEQARSDRDKFVKIVWEHIMAGEQGNFGKVKSKNLGLPYDYSSVMHYGAYDFSSTPGKPTIVPIPNPSVPIGQREGLSNLDVAKINKLYKCNCCSSVLPKPKGSFSSVNYPSPYPNNSNCLWLIRIRRSKIFLQFEAFDLQTSSDCSSDYIKVYNGNSKNSPVLLDKYCGKGPLPSVVASGSTMLVEFATDETVTATGFRASYSRVNCGDTFRDSNGVITSPNYPNKYPKNRACFWVISSPVGYKISLKMLFFELEVNDRCVYDYLLIHDGSQPTSPAVGPYCGTEKVADFTSTGNFVLVEFHSDTVWELPGFKMSYTFHR
;
A
#
# COMPACT_ATOMS: atom_id res chain seq x y z
N MET A 1 31.33 -10.04 -15.19
CA MET A 1 31.23 -10.54 -13.80
C MET A 1 29.77 -10.41 -13.35
N LYS A 2 29.06 -11.54 -13.17
CA LYS A 2 27.77 -11.54 -12.47
C LYS A 2 28.10 -11.46 -10.97
N ASN A 3 27.64 -10.42 -10.27
CA ASN A 3 27.88 -10.26 -8.84
C ASN A 3 27.18 -11.39 -8.07
N GLY A 4 27.92 -12.46 -7.76
CA GLY A 4 27.41 -13.77 -7.33
C GLY A 4 26.68 -13.83 -5.99
N CYS A 5 26.45 -12.70 -5.32
CA CYS A 5 25.69 -12.63 -4.06
C CYS A 5 24.60 -11.55 -4.08
N MET A 6 24.56 -10.68 -5.09
CA MET A 6 23.64 -9.53 -5.14
C MET A 6 22.65 -9.62 -6.29
N ASP A 7 22.47 -10.81 -6.86
CA ASP A 7 21.37 -11.04 -7.80
C ASP A 7 20.07 -11.32 -7.05
N LYS A 8 18.95 -10.94 -7.67
CA LYS A 8 17.62 -11.05 -7.08
C LYS A 8 17.28 -12.49 -6.67
N GLY A 9 17.64 -13.49 -7.49
CA GLY A 9 17.32 -14.88 -7.21
C GLY A 9 18.13 -15.46 -6.07
N ALA A 10 19.43 -15.16 -5.99
CA ALA A 10 20.27 -15.55 -4.86
C ALA A 10 19.78 -14.92 -3.55
N ILE A 11 19.45 -13.62 -3.55
CA ILE A 11 18.89 -12.97 -2.35
C ILE A 11 17.58 -13.66 -1.91
N GLN A 12 16.71 -13.98 -2.86
CA GLN A 12 15.45 -14.68 -2.57
C GLN A 12 15.66 -16.12 -2.10
N HIS A 13 16.67 -16.83 -2.60
CA HIS A 13 17.07 -18.17 -2.16
C HIS A 13 17.47 -18.17 -0.68
N GLU A 14 18.40 -17.29 -0.30
CA GLU A 14 18.87 -17.19 1.09
C GLU A 14 17.75 -16.72 2.03
N MET A 15 16.89 -15.81 1.56
CA MET A 15 15.72 -15.40 2.33
C MET A 15 14.75 -16.56 2.57
N ASN A 16 14.54 -17.44 1.59
CA ASN A 16 13.70 -18.63 1.75
C ASN A 16 14.28 -19.60 2.79
N HIS A 17 15.60 -19.77 2.86
CA HIS A 17 16.23 -20.54 3.95
C HIS A 17 15.91 -19.94 5.32
N ALA A 18 16.01 -18.61 5.47
CA ALA A 18 15.63 -17.93 6.71
C ALA A 18 14.13 -18.08 7.05
N LEU A 19 13.27 -18.22 6.02
CA LEU A 19 11.84 -18.52 6.15
C LEU A 19 11.55 -20.03 6.37
N GLY A 20 12.58 -20.85 6.62
CA GLY A 20 12.45 -22.27 6.94
C GLY A 20 12.29 -23.19 5.73
N PHE A 21 12.60 -22.71 4.53
CA PHE A 21 12.63 -23.58 3.36
C PHE A 21 13.92 -24.42 3.35
N ILE A 22 13.75 -25.70 3.06
CA ILE A 22 14.84 -26.58 2.64
C ILE A 22 14.94 -26.55 1.11
N HIS A 23 16.04 -27.06 0.57
CA HIS A 23 16.15 -27.24 -0.87
C HIS A 23 15.09 -28.22 -1.40
N GLU A 24 14.55 -27.92 -2.58
CA GLU A 24 13.39 -28.65 -3.11
C GLU A 24 13.77 -30.10 -3.49
N GLN A 25 14.99 -30.31 -4.01
CA GLN A 25 15.53 -31.66 -4.27
C GLN A 25 15.82 -32.48 -3.01
N ALA A 26 15.83 -31.86 -1.83
CA ALA A 26 16.02 -32.56 -0.56
C ALA A 26 14.70 -33.04 0.06
N ARG A 27 13.54 -32.78 -0.57
CA ARG A 27 12.23 -33.22 -0.07
C ARG A 27 12.17 -34.73 0.18
N SER A 28 11.42 -35.14 1.19
CA SER A 28 11.25 -36.56 1.54
C SER A 28 10.63 -37.41 0.40
N ASP A 29 9.82 -36.79 -0.45
CA ASP A 29 9.12 -37.41 -1.59
C ASP A 29 9.83 -37.22 -2.95
N ARG A 30 11.04 -36.65 -3.01
CA ARG A 30 11.65 -36.26 -4.30
C ARG A 30 11.85 -37.39 -5.31
N ASP A 31 11.99 -38.66 -4.87
CA ASP A 31 12.24 -39.82 -5.78
C ASP A 31 11.06 -40.03 -6.75
N LYS A 32 9.90 -39.42 -6.50
CA LYS A 32 8.74 -39.47 -7.41
C LYS A 32 8.86 -38.50 -8.60
N PHE A 33 9.81 -37.55 -8.53
CA PHE A 33 9.88 -36.37 -9.39
C PHE A 33 11.27 -36.16 -10.00
N VAL A 34 12.32 -36.53 -9.27
CA VAL A 34 13.70 -36.46 -9.75
C VAL A 34 14.46 -37.72 -9.40
N LYS A 35 15.38 -38.11 -10.29
CA LYS A 35 16.40 -39.12 -10.05
C LYS A 35 17.72 -38.43 -9.73
N ILE A 36 18.33 -38.80 -8.61
CA ILE A 36 19.70 -38.42 -8.28
C ILE A 36 20.65 -39.42 -8.95
N VAL A 37 21.60 -38.92 -9.73
CA VAL A 37 22.58 -39.71 -10.49
C VAL A 37 23.90 -39.71 -9.71
N TRP A 38 23.97 -40.59 -8.71
CA TRP A 38 25.03 -40.62 -7.70
C TRP A 38 26.43 -40.78 -8.28
N GLU A 39 26.55 -41.53 -9.38
CA GLU A 39 27.80 -41.77 -10.10
C GLU A 39 28.41 -40.50 -10.72
N HIS A 40 27.61 -39.44 -10.91
CA HIS A 40 28.07 -38.16 -11.47
C HIS A 40 28.40 -37.14 -10.39
N ILE A 41 28.16 -37.42 -9.11
CA ILE A 41 28.40 -36.46 -8.02
C ILE A 41 29.89 -36.45 -7.64
N MET A 42 30.46 -35.27 -7.42
CA MET A 42 31.81 -35.11 -6.89
C MET A 42 31.98 -35.85 -5.56
N ALA A 43 33.13 -36.51 -5.38
CA ALA A 43 33.43 -37.22 -4.14
C ALA A 43 33.44 -36.25 -2.94
N GLY A 44 32.66 -36.55 -1.90
CA GLY A 44 32.48 -35.71 -0.72
C GLY A 44 31.19 -34.88 -0.74
N GLU A 45 30.58 -34.68 -1.91
CA GLU A 45 29.41 -33.81 -2.09
C GLU A 45 28.06 -34.55 -2.01
N GLN A 46 28.07 -35.86 -1.80
CA GLN A 46 26.85 -36.70 -1.76
C GLN A 46 25.87 -36.24 -0.66
N GLY A 47 26.37 -35.65 0.43
CA GLY A 47 25.55 -35.11 1.52
C GLY A 47 24.55 -34.04 1.07
N ASN A 48 24.89 -33.25 0.04
CA ASN A 48 24.01 -32.19 -0.48
C ASN A 48 22.73 -32.71 -1.16
N PHE A 49 22.66 -34.00 -1.47
CA PHE A 49 21.54 -34.65 -2.13
C PHE A 49 20.74 -35.55 -1.16
N GLY A 50 21.04 -35.47 0.14
CA GLY A 50 20.32 -36.18 1.18
C GLY A 50 18.86 -35.75 1.29
N LYS A 51 17.98 -36.71 1.62
CA LYS A 51 16.58 -36.42 1.96
C LYS A 51 16.47 -35.81 3.35
N VAL A 52 15.60 -34.82 3.47
CA VAL A 52 15.18 -34.21 4.73
C VAL A 52 13.68 -34.46 4.93
N LYS A 53 13.26 -34.67 6.19
CA LYS A 53 11.84 -34.80 6.53
C LYS A 53 11.12 -33.49 6.22
N SER A 54 10.32 -33.48 5.16
CA SER A 54 9.61 -32.29 4.67
C SER A 54 8.11 -32.37 4.94
N LYS A 55 7.50 -31.24 5.29
CA LYS A 55 6.04 -31.05 5.24
C LYS A 55 5.74 -30.24 3.99
N ASN A 56 5.18 -30.88 2.96
CA ASN A 56 4.95 -30.24 1.66
C ASN A 56 3.66 -29.41 1.62
N LEU A 57 2.92 -29.32 2.73
CA LEU A 57 1.69 -28.52 2.89
C LEU A 57 0.63 -28.77 1.81
N GLY A 58 0.59 -30.00 1.27
CA GLY A 58 -0.30 -30.40 0.17
C GLY A 58 0.01 -29.74 -1.17
N LEU A 59 1.21 -29.16 -1.36
CA LEU A 59 1.64 -28.58 -2.63
C LEU A 59 2.43 -29.60 -3.47
N PRO A 60 2.33 -29.51 -4.82
CA PRO A 60 3.09 -30.38 -5.73
C PRO A 60 4.60 -30.13 -5.64
N TYR A 61 5.39 -30.95 -6.33
CA TYR A 61 6.83 -30.74 -6.47
C TYR A 61 7.11 -29.56 -7.41
N ASP A 62 8.00 -28.66 -7.00
CA ASP A 62 8.28 -27.44 -7.74
C ASP A 62 9.64 -27.47 -8.45
N TYR A 63 9.64 -27.97 -9.69
CA TYR A 63 10.83 -27.95 -10.56
C TYR A 63 11.40 -26.54 -10.79
N SER A 64 10.54 -25.52 -10.69
CA SER A 64 10.90 -24.11 -10.88
C SER A 64 11.27 -23.39 -9.59
N SER A 65 11.31 -24.08 -8.44
CA SER A 65 11.62 -23.46 -7.16
C SER A 65 12.99 -22.80 -7.20
N VAL A 66 13.09 -21.59 -6.64
CA VAL A 66 14.41 -20.95 -6.43
C VAL A 66 15.29 -21.78 -5.50
N MET A 67 14.67 -22.67 -4.70
CA MET A 67 15.34 -23.59 -3.77
C MET A 67 15.76 -24.90 -4.41
N HIS A 68 15.52 -25.10 -5.71
CA HIS A 68 15.94 -26.31 -6.42
C HIS A 68 17.41 -26.16 -6.88
N TYR A 69 18.20 -27.23 -6.79
CA TYR A 69 19.52 -27.31 -7.43
C TYR A 69 19.42 -27.43 -8.96
N GLY A 70 20.43 -26.94 -9.66
CA GLY A 70 20.62 -27.15 -11.08
C GLY A 70 20.89 -28.61 -11.42
N ALA A 71 20.58 -28.99 -12.66
CA ALA A 71 20.77 -30.36 -13.14
C ALA A 71 22.24 -30.83 -13.07
N TYR A 72 23.19 -29.91 -13.11
CA TYR A 72 24.63 -30.18 -13.17
C TYR A 72 25.38 -29.77 -11.90
N ASP A 73 24.66 -29.33 -10.87
CA ASP A 73 25.29 -28.89 -9.61
C ASP A 73 26.06 -30.07 -9.00
N PHE A 74 27.27 -29.79 -8.52
CA PHE A 74 28.20 -30.77 -7.95
C PHE A 74 28.58 -31.93 -8.89
N SER A 75 28.51 -31.74 -10.20
CA SER A 75 28.91 -32.78 -11.17
C SER A 75 30.44 -32.94 -11.24
N SER A 76 30.90 -34.19 -11.16
CA SER A 76 32.29 -34.59 -11.36
C SER A 76 32.68 -34.68 -12.83
N THR A 77 31.69 -34.73 -13.74
CA THR A 77 31.92 -34.93 -15.18
C THR A 77 31.22 -33.83 -15.98
N PRO A 78 31.95 -33.02 -16.76
CA PRO A 78 31.36 -31.97 -17.58
C PRO A 78 30.23 -32.48 -18.47
N GLY A 79 29.09 -31.79 -18.45
CA GLY A 79 27.91 -32.13 -19.27
C GLY A 79 27.09 -33.32 -18.79
N LYS A 80 27.44 -33.95 -17.65
CA LYS A 80 26.63 -35.02 -17.06
C LYS A 80 25.79 -34.50 -15.88
N PRO A 81 24.46 -34.68 -15.89
CA PRO A 81 23.61 -34.19 -14.83
C PRO A 81 23.72 -35.08 -13.58
N THR A 82 23.67 -34.45 -12.40
CA THR A 82 23.53 -35.08 -11.08
C THR A 82 22.06 -35.22 -10.67
N ILE A 83 21.16 -34.41 -11.25
CA ILE A 83 19.72 -34.47 -11.03
C ILE A 83 19.01 -34.55 -12.38
N VAL A 84 18.14 -35.55 -12.55
CA VAL A 84 17.33 -35.74 -13.76
C VAL A 84 15.84 -35.75 -13.40
N PRO A 85 15.04 -34.79 -13.90
CA PRO A 85 13.59 -34.82 -13.72
C PRO A 85 12.96 -36.06 -14.36
N ILE A 86 11.92 -36.59 -13.72
CA ILE A 86 11.14 -37.73 -14.18
C ILE A 86 9.64 -37.41 -14.12
N PRO A 87 8.83 -37.92 -15.07
CA PRO A 87 9.21 -38.79 -16.18
C PRO A 87 9.84 -38.06 -17.36
N ASN A 88 9.88 -36.72 -17.37
CA ASN A 88 10.41 -35.94 -18.48
C ASN A 88 11.74 -35.25 -18.12
N PRO A 89 12.89 -35.76 -18.61
CA PRO A 89 14.21 -35.17 -18.36
C PRO A 89 14.42 -33.76 -18.92
N SER A 90 13.55 -33.29 -19.82
CA SER A 90 13.68 -31.98 -20.48
C SER A 90 13.16 -30.82 -19.63
N VAL A 91 12.54 -31.09 -18.48
CA VAL A 91 12.03 -30.06 -17.58
C VAL A 91 13.19 -29.23 -17.01
N PRO A 92 13.21 -27.90 -17.17
CA PRO A 92 14.28 -27.07 -16.61
C PRO A 92 14.19 -27.03 -15.07
N ILE A 93 15.35 -27.08 -14.42
CA ILE A 93 15.51 -27.01 -12.96
C ILE A 93 16.67 -26.10 -12.57
N GLY A 94 16.64 -25.57 -11.35
CA GLY A 94 17.74 -24.79 -10.78
C GLY A 94 17.81 -23.33 -11.20
N GLN A 95 16.66 -22.73 -11.56
CA GLN A 95 16.60 -21.32 -11.90
C GLN A 95 17.01 -20.42 -10.71
N ARG A 96 17.50 -19.21 -11.03
CA ARG A 96 17.86 -18.13 -10.09
C ARG A 96 17.32 -16.77 -10.56
N GLU A 97 16.16 -16.77 -11.22
CA GLU A 97 15.44 -15.57 -11.65
C GLU A 97 14.58 -14.97 -10.51
N GLY A 98 14.03 -15.84 -9.66
CA GLY A 98 13.32 -15.46 -8.44
C GLY A 98 12.34 -16.51 -7.93
N LEU A 99 11.51 -16.16 -6.95
CA LEU A 99 10.48 -17.04 -6.39
C LEU A 99 9.49 -17.52 -7.47
N SER A 100 9.24 -18.82 -7.51
CA SER A 100 8.16 -19.39 -8.31
C SER A 100 6.79 -19.11 -7.68
N ASN A 101 5.70 -19.38 -8.41
CA ASN A 101 4.36 -19.33 -7.86
C ASN A 101 4.15 -20.32 -6.69
N LEU A 102 4.81 -21.48 -6.74
CA LEU A 102 4.72 -22.49 -5.68
C LEU A 102 5.60 -22.16 -4.48
N ASP A 103 6.73 -21.48 -4.66
CA ASP A 103 7.51 -20.89 -3.57
C ASP A 103 6.63 -19.92 -2.77
N VAL A 104 6.00 -18.97 -3.47
CA VAL A 104 5.08 -17.99 -2.86
C VAL A 104 3.91 -18.68 -2.17
N ALA A 105 3.27 -19.66 -2.83
CA ALA A 105 2.15 -20.42 -2.24
C ALA A 105 2.57 -21.20 -0.98
N LYS A 106 3.78 -21.75 -0.96
CA LYS A 106 4.33 -22.48 0.20
C LYS A 106 4.62 -21.52 1.36
N ILE A 107 5.16 -20.33 1.10
CA ILE A 107 5.34 -19.28 2.12
C ILE A 107 3.97 -18.92 2.70
N ASN A 108 2.99 -18.63 1.84
CA ASN A 108 1.65 -18.24 2.28
C ASN A 108 0.97 -19.34 3.12
N LYS A 109 1.10 -20.61 2.75
CA LYS A 109 0.59 -21.72 3.55
C LYS A 109 1.34 -21.91 4.87
N LEU A 110 2.67 -21.78 4.86
CA LEU A 110 3.51 -21.98 6.04
C LEU A 110 3.21 -20.94 7.13
N TYR A 111 3.01 -19.69 6.71
CA TYR A 111 2.75 -18.56 7.59
C TYR A 111 1.28 -18.17 7.70
N LYS A 112 0.37 -18.97 7.12
CA LYS A 112 -1.09 -18.70 7.09
C LYS A 112 -1.42 -17.30 6.58
N CYS A 113 -0.70 -16.81 5.56
CA CYS A 113 -0.95 -15.49 5.00
C CYS A 113 -2.27 -15.49 4.21
N ASN A 114 -3.25 -14.71 4.68
CA ASN A 114 -4.32 -14.25 3.81
C ASN A 114 -3.72 -13.26 2.81
N CYS A 115 -3.71 -13.64 1.52
CA CYS A 115 -3.01 -12.91 0.45
C CYS A 115 -3.77 -11.65 0.03
N CYS A 116 -3.71 -10.61 0.85
CA CYS A 116 -4.32 -9.31 0.58
C CYS A 116 -3.31 -8.16 0.59
N SER A 117 -2.04 -8.44 0.86
CA SER A 117 -0.97 -7.44 0.87
C SER A 117 -0.44 -7.16 -0.53
N SER A 118 -0.16 -5.91 -0.85
CA SER A 118 0.41 -5.53 -2.16
C SER A 118 1.20 -4.22 -2.12
N VAL A 119 2.14 -4.08 -3.05
CA VAL A 119 2.81 -2.80 -3.34
C VAL A 119 2.07 -2.11 -4.47
N LEU A 120 1.74 -0.84 -4.27
CA LEU A 120 0.92 -0.03 -5.17
C LEU A 120 1.77 1.14 -5.71
N PRO A 121 2.51 0.92 -6.83
CA PRO A 121 3.51 1.88 -7.32
C PRO A 121 2.95 2.91 -8.32
N LYS A 122 1.70 2.74 -8.76
CA LYS A 122 1.08 3.61 -9.78
C LYS A 122 0.76 4.97 -9.15
N PRO A 123 0.71 6.06 -9.94
CA PRO A 123 0.37 7.39 -9.43
C PRO A 123 -1.10 7.53 -9.00
N LYS A 124 -1.94 6.55 -9.33
CA LYS A 124 -3.31 6.41 -8.86
C LYS A 124 -3.73 4.94 -8.91
N GLY A 125 -4.69 4.57 -8.07
CA GLY A 125 -5.30 3.25 -8.09
C GLY A 125 -6.35 3.09 -6.99
N SER A 126 -6.88 1.88 -6.89
CA SER A 126 -7.84 1.50 -5.85
C SER A 126 -7.51 0.13 -5.31
N PHE A 127 -7.95 -0.14 -4.08
CA PHE A 127 -7.85 -1.43 -3.42
C PHE A 127 -9.03 -1.60 -2.45
N SER A 128 -9.27 -2.82 -2.02
CA SER A 128 -10.40 -3.16 -1.14
C SER A 128 -10.02 -4.29 -0.21
N SER A 129 -10.82 -4.49 0.84
CA SER A 129 -10.80 -5.75 1.58
C SER A 129 -11.10 -6.92 0.65
N VAL A 130 -10.62 -8.11 1.01
CA VAL A 130 -10.93 -9.35 0.29
C VAL A 130 -12.45 -9.55 0.28
N ASN A 131 -12.98 -10.05 -0.83
CA ASN A 131 -14.40 -10.29 -1.10
C ASN A 131 -15.32 -9.07 -1.22
N TYR A 132 -14.85 -7.84 -0.95
CA TYR A 132 -15.69 -6.64 -1.05
C TYR A 132 -16.45 -6.61 -2.39
N PRO A 133 -17.79 -6.39 -2.41
CA PRO A 133 -18.64 -5.93 -1.30
C PRO A 133 -19.24 -7.03 -0.39
N SER A 134 -18.86 -8.30 -0.59
CA SER A 134 -19.19 -9.38 0.35
C SER A 134 -18.28 -9.38 1.57
N PRO A 135 -18.69 -10.03 2.69
CA PRO A 135 -17.92 -9.97 3.92
C PRO A 135 -16.46 -10.43 3.79
N TYR A 136 -15.56 -9.71 4.46
CA TYR A 136 -14.14 -10.04 4.47
C TYR A 136 -13.86 -11.30 5.31
N PRO A 137 -12.73 -12.00 5.10
CA PRO A 137 -12.37 -13.18 5.88
C PRO A 137 -11.83 -12.82 7.28
N ASN A 138 -12.11 -13.68 8.27
CA ASN A 138 -11.45 -13.68 9.59
C ASN A 138 -9.93 -13.90 9.47
N ASN A 139 -9.20 -13.55 10.53
CA ASN A 139 -7.74 -13.72 10.66
C ASN A 139 -6.94 -13.12 9.50
N SER A 140 -7.44 -12.04 8.90
CA SER A 140 -6.76 -11.33 7.84
C SER A 140 -5.75 -10.35 8.41
N ASN A 141 -4.59 -10.22 7.74
CA ASN A 141 -3.57 -9.23 8.06
C ASN A 141 -3.00 -8.71 6.74
N CYS A 142 -3.64 -7.65 6.23
CA CYS A 142 -3.40 -7.09 4.92
C CYS A 142 -2.58 -5.81 5.03
N LEU A 143 -1.58 -5.66 4.15
CA LEU A 143 -0.74 -4.48 4.06
C LEU A 143 -0.68 -3.96 2.63
N TRP A 144 -1.11 -2.71 2.41
CA TRP A 144 -0.92 -2.01 1.15
C TRP A 144 0.14 -0.93 1.30
N LEU A 145 1.28 -1.11 0.61
CA LEU A 145 2.32 -0.09 0.52
C LEU A 145 2.11 0.74 -0.74
N ILE A 146 1.56 1.94 -0.58
CA ILE A 146 1.44 2.91 -1.67
C ILE A 146 2.76 3.65 -1.80
N ARG A 147 3.35 3.66 -3.00
CA ARG A 147 4.65 4.30 -3.27
C ARG A 147 4.61 5.10 -4.56
N ILE A 148 4.46 6.42 -4.45
CA ILE A 148 4.40 7.33 -5.59
C ILE A 148 5.68 8.17 -5.64
N ARG A 149 6.50 8.00 -6.69
CA ARG A 149 7.79 8.69 -6.78
C ARG A 149 7.60 10.21 -6.79
N ARG A 150 8.37 10.90 -5.94
CA ARG A 150 8.46 12.37 -5.86
C ARG A 150 7.12 13.07 -5.64
N SER A 151 6.23 12.48 -4.83
CA SER A 151 4.96 13.13 -4.51
C SER A 151 4.35 12.68 -3.21
N LYS A 152 3.57 13.58 -2.61
CA LYS A 152 2.60 13.24 -1.57
C LYS A 152 1.50 12.32 -2.11
N ILE A 153 0.94 11.53 -1.21
CA ILE A 153 -0.11 10.54 -1.50
C ILE A 153 -1.39 10.99 -0.79
N PHE A 154 -2.49 11.04 -1.53
CA PHE A 154 -3.83 11.19 -1.00
C PHE A 154 -4.53 9.82 -1.02
N LEU A 155 -5.24 9.49 0.05
CA LEU A 155 -6.04 8.28 0.22
C LEU A 155 -7.44 8.66 0.72
N GLN A 156 -8.45 8.06 0.12
CA GLN A 156 -9.85 8.21 0.52
C GLN A 156 -10.54 6.85 0.54
N PHE A 157 -11.65 6.77 1.27
CA PHE A 157 -12.49 5.59 1.39
C PHE A 157 -13.84 5.84 0.73
N GLU A 158 -14.16 5.08 -0.31
CA GLU A 158 -15.48 5.16 -0.96
C GLU A 158 -16.57 4.43 -0.17
N ALA A 159 -16.18 3.41 0.57
CA ALA A 159 -17.07 2.63 1.43
C ALA A 159 -16.27 2.02 2.58
N PHE A 160 -16.89 1.95 3.76
CA PHE A 160 -16.27 1.38 4.94
C PHE A 160 -17.32 0.84 5.93
N ASP A 161 -17.15 -0.43 6.29
CA ASP A 161 -18.01 -1.20 7.19
C ASP A 161 -17.21 -2.38 7.75
N LEU A 162 -16.67 -2.21 8.95
CA LEU A 162 -15.96 -3.24 9.72
C LEU A 162 -16.71 -3.58 11.00
N GLN A 163 -16.38 -4.69 11.65
CA GLN A 163 -16.88 -5.02 12.98
C GLN A 163 -16.64 -3.88 13.97
N THR A 164 -17.70 -3.42 14.62
CA THR A 164 -17.61 -2.42 15.69
C THR A 164 -17.07 -3.05 16.97
N SER A 165 -16.08 -2.41 17.60
CA SER A 165 -15.61 -2.71 18.97
C SER A 165 -15.21 -1.41 19.68
N SER A 166 -15.12 -1.42 21.01
CA SER A 166 -14.94 -0.20 21.82
C SER A 166 -13.67 0.60 21.51
N ASP A 167 -12.61 -0.07 21.08
CA ASP A 167 -11.29 0.49 20.77
C ASP A 167 -10.76 0.03 19.40
N CYS A 168 -11.64 -0.54 18.57
CA CYS A 168 -11.27 -1.15 17.30
C CYS A 168 -10.16 -2.20 17.44
N SER A 169 -10.13 -2.95 18.55
CA SER A 169 -9.15 -4.02 18.78
C SER A 169 -9.43 -5.30 18.01
N SER A 170 -10.70 -5.58 17.70
CA SER A 170 -11.13 -6.73 16.87
C SER A 170 -10.69 -6.56 15.43
N ASP A 171 -11.41 -5.73 14.69
CA ASP A 171 -11.14 -5.44 13.29
C ASP A 171 -10.85 -3.97 13.12
N TYR A 172 -9.82 -3.63 12.36
CA TYR A 172 -9.47 -2.23 12.16
C TYR A 172 -8.74 -1.99 10.84
N ILE A 173 -8.87 -0.75 10.38
CA ILE A 173 -7.91 -0.15 9.45
C ILE A 173 -7.02 0.84 10.20
N LYS A 174 -5.76 0.94 9.80
CA LYS A 174 -4.79 1.90 10.32
C LYS A 174 -3.89 2.38 9.18
N VAL A 175 -3.54 3.66 9.18
CA VAL A 175 -2.74 4.28 8.11
C VAL A 175 -1.52 4.99 8.67
N TYR A 176 -0.36 4.72 8.07
CA TYR A 176 0.93 5.23 8.49
C TYR A 176 1.55 6.16 7.43
N ASN A 177 2.15 7.26 7.89
CA ASN A 177 2.88 8.27 7.12
C ASN A 177 4.29 7.78 6.74
N GLY A 178 4.38 6.67 6.02
CA GLY A 178 5.66 6.08 5.66
C GLY A 178 5.53 4.69 5.07
N ASN A 179 6.59 3.90 5.16
CA ASN A 179 6.68 2.56 4.57
C ASN A 179 6.66 1.43 5.61
N SER A 180 6.43 1.73 6.89
CA SER A 180 6.49 0.74 7.97
C SER A 180 5.49 1.07 9.09
N LYS A 181 5.21 0.09 9.95
CA LYS A 181 4.37 0.26 11.15
C LYS A 181 5.01 1.14 12.24
N ASN A 182 6.29 1.47 12.10
CA ASN A 182 7.01 2.40 12.99
C ASN A 182 6.91 3.86 12.51
N SER A 183 6.36 4.10 11.33
CA SER A 183 6.16 5.45 10.80
C SER A 183 5.05 6.19 11.57
N PRO A 184 5.04 7.53 11.58
CA PRO A 184 3.98 8.30 12.25
C PRO A 184 2.58 7.90 11.76
N VAL A 185 1.61 7.86 12.65
CA VAL A 185 0.23 7.44 12.32
C VAL A 185 -0.52 8.62 11.68
N LEU A 186 -1.15 8.39 10.52
CA LEU A 186 -2.06 9.34 9.86
C LEU A 186 -3.51 9.11 10.29
N LEU A 187 -3.89 7.85 10.42
CA LEU A 187 -5.19 7.39 10.88
C LEU A 187 -4.93 6.24 11.85
N ASP A 188 -5.37 6.36 13.10
CA ASP A 188 -5.22 5.27 14.07
C ASP A 188 -6.21 4.14 13.79
N LYS A 189 -6.42 3.21 14.71
CA LYS A 189 -7.40 2.14 14.54
C LYS A 189 -8.81 2.71 14.36
N TYR A 190 -9.41 2.45 13.20
CA TYR A 190 -10.80 2.76 12.90
C TYR A 190 -11.58 1.51 12.50
N CYS A 191 -12.84 1.44 12.91
CA CYS A 191 -13.76 0.32 12.72
C CYS A 191 -15.22 0.79 12.76
N GLY A 192 -16.18 -0.12 12.60
CA GLY A 192 -17.59 0.19 12.48
C GLY A 192 -18.01 0.60 11.06
N LYS A 193 -19.17 1.23 10.94
CA LYS A 193 -19.76 1.64 9.66
C LYS A 193 -19.83 3.15 9.54
N GLY A 194 -19.42 3.68 8.40
CA GLY A 194 -19.54 5.11 8.11
C GLY A 194 -18.42 5.64 7.23
N PRO A 195 -18.47 6.93 6.87
CA PRO A 195 -17.39 7.55 6.13
C PRO A 195 -16.12 7.59 7.00
N LEU A 196 -14.98 7.26 6.41
CA LEU A 196 -13.68 7.50 7.00
C LEU A 196 -13.12 8.83 6.50
N PRO A 197 -12.38 9.57 7.35
CA PRO A 197 -11.67 10.74 6.89
C PRO A 197 -10.65 10.32 5.83
N SER A 198 -10.48 11.19 4.82
CA SER A 198 -9.37 11.07 3.90
C SER A 198 -8.05 11.34 4.62
N VAL A 199 -6.93 10.91 4.03
CA VAL A 199 -5.60 11.14 4.61
C VAL A 199 -4.58 11.50 3.55
N VAL A 200 -3.65 12.38 3.92
CA VAL A 200 -2.53 12.80 3.07
C VAL A 200 -1.21 12.44 3.75
N ALA A 201 -0.38 11.66 3.06
CA ALA A 201 0.98 11.43 3.49
C ALA A 201 1.88 12.62 3.13
N SER A 202 2.79 12.95 4.05
CA SER A 202 3.77 14.02 3.86
C SER A 202 4.85 13.68 2.83
N GLY A 203 5.08 12.38 2.58
CA GLY A 203 6.11 11.85 1.69
C GLY A 203 5.59 10.95 0.57
N SER A 204 6.52 10.26 -0.08
CA SER A 204 6.27 9.37 -1.23
C SER A 204 5.81 7.96 -0.91
N THR A 205 5.54 7.67 0.35
CA THR A 205 5.14 6.35 0.84
C THR A 205 4.06 6.46 1.88
N MET A 206 3.07 5.57 1.82
CA MET A 206 2.00 5.42 2.78
C MET A 206 1.73 3.92 2.96
N LEU A 207 1.62 3.45 4.21
CA LEU A 207 1.30 2.07 4.52
C LEU A 207 -0.10 2.00 5.10
N VAL A 208 -0.96 1.17 4.53
CA VAL A 208 -2.31 0.89 5.02
C VAL A 208 -2.34 -0.53 5.57
N GLU A 209 -2.78 -0.68 6.81
CA GLU A 209 -2.94 -1.95 7.49
C GLU A 209 -4.43 -2.23 7.73
N PHE A 210 -4.86 -3.42 7.37
CA PHE A 210 -6.17 -3.95 7.74
C PHE A 210 -5.97 -5.29 8.44
N ALA A 211 -6.45 -5.40 9.67
CA ALA A 211 -6.36 -6.62 10.46
C ALA A 211 -7.74 -7.01 11.01
N THR A 212 -7.99 -8.31 11.11
CA THR A 212 -9.26 -8.85 11.61
C THR A 212 -9.04 -9.98 12.61
N ASP A 213 -9.99 -10.17 13.52
CA ASP A 213 -9.97 -11.25 14.52
C ASP A 213 -10.56 -12.59 13.99
N GLU A 214 -10.82 -13.54 14.89
CA GLU A 214 -11.30 -14.89 14.58
C GLU A 214 -12.80 -14.96 14.27
N THR A 215 -13.57 -13.90 14.52
CA THR A 215 -15.03 -13.86 14.51
C THR A 215 -15.59 -12.62 13.81
N VAL A 216 -16.91 -12.57 13.64
CA VAL A 216 -17.73 -11.40 13.22
C VAL A 216 -17.13 -10.55 12.08
N THR A 217 -17.73 -10.65 10.89
CA THR A 217 -17.30 -9.86 9.72
C THR A 217 -18.40 -8.93 9.25
N ALA A 218 -17.99 -7.90 8.50
CA ALA A 218 -18.88 -6.93 7.86
C ALA A 218 -18.51 -6.79 6.37
N THR A 219 -19.16 -5.89 5.63
CA THR A 219 -19.00 -5.81 4.16
C THR A 219 -17.60 -5.37 3.71
N GLY A 220 -16.82 -4.77 4.60
CA GLY A 220 -15.43 -4.38 4.36
C GLY A 220 -15.29 -2.95 3.87
N PHE A 221 -14.28 -2.70 3.04
CA PHE A 221 -14.00 -1.36 2.55
C PHE A 221 -13.52 -1.35 1.10
N ARG A 222 -13.71 -0.19 0.46
CA ARG A 222 -13.08 0.16 -0.80
C ARG A 222 -12.41 1.53 -0.64
N ALA A 223 -11.17 1.61 -1.10
CA ALA A 223 -10.37 2.82 -1.04
C ALA A 223 -9.72 3.11 -2.39
N SER A 224 -9.50 4.40 -2.65
CA SER A 224 -8.66 4.86 -3.75
C SER A 224 -7.58 5.82 -3.28
N TYR A 225 -6.48 5.79 -4.01
CA TYR A 225 -5.35 6.65 -3.75
C TYR A 225 -4.91 7.34 -5.04
N SER A 226 -4.32 8.52 -4.87
CA SER A 226 -3.75 9.27 -5.97
C SER A 226 -2.59 10.14 -5.52
N ARG A 227 -1.81 10.58 -6.51
CA ARG A 227 -0.82 11.61 -6.36
C ARG A 227 -1.51 12.94 -6.05
N VAL A 228 -1.05 13.63 -5.01
CA VAL A 228 -1.40 15.05 -4.82
C VAL A 228 -0.73 15.88 -5.91
N ASN A 229 -1.53 16.51 -6.77
CA ASN A 229 -1.05 17.18 -7.99
C ASN A 229 -1.02 18.72 -7.89
N CYS A 230 -1.46 19.27 -6.76
CA CYS A 230 -1.61 20.70 -6.51
C CYS A 230 -1.63 20.94 -5.00
N GLY A 231 -1.33 22.17 -4.60
CA GLY A 231 -1.12 22.51 -3.19
C GLY A 231 0.28 23.04 -2.93
N ASP A 232 0.46 23.75 -1.82
CA ASP A 232 1.75 24.28 -1.37
C ASP A 232 1.80 24.38 0.16
N THR A 233 2.94 24.75 0.72
CA THR A 233 3.09 25.10 2.13
C THR A 233 3.49 26.56 2.27
N PHE A 234 2.56 27.37 2.77
CA PHE A 234 2.75 28.80 2.98
C PHE A 234 3.23 29.08 4.40
N ARG A 235 4.27 29.91 4.52
CA ARG A 235 4.85 30.36 5.80
C ARG A 235 4.91 31.87 5.96
N ASP A 236 4.66 32.61 4.89
CA ASP A 236 4.63 34.07 4.91
C ASP A 236 3.43 34.57 5.71
N SER A 237 3.55 35.73 6.36
CA SER A 237 2.55 36.25 7.30
C SER A 237 1.21 36.60 6.69
N ASN A 238 1.15 36.69 5.37
CA ASN A 238 -0.03 36.91 4.58
C ASN A 238 0.18 36.35 3.18
N GLY A 239 -0.91 36.10 2.46
CA GLY A 239 -0.83 35.62 1.10
C GLY A 239 -2.21 35.36 0.50
N VAL A 240 -2.20 34.80 -0.71
CA VAL A 240 -3.40 34.48 -1.48
C VAL A 240 -3.29 33.04 -1.96
N ILE A 241 -4.39 32.30 -1.82
CA ILE A 241 -4.54 30.94 -2.34
C ILE A 241 -5.65 30.98 -3.40
N THR A 242 -5.38 30.34 -4.54
CA THR A 242 -6.34 30.20 -5.62
C THR A 242 -6.50 28.74 -6.01
N SER A 243 -7.69 28.38 -6.50
CA SER A 243 -7.85 27.15 -7.27
C SER A 243 -6.86 27.11 -8.45
N PRO A 244 -6.46 25.91 -8.91
CA PRO A 244 -5.60 25.81 -10.08
C PRO A 244 -6.24 26.49 -11.30
N ASN A 245 -5.41 27.15 -12.12
CA ASN A 245 -5.79 27.91 -13.33
C ASN A 245 -6.60 29.19 -13.12
N TYR A 246 -6.98 29.55 -11.88
CA TYR A 246 -7.72 30.77 -11.60
C TYR A 246 -7.09 32.01 -12.30
N PRO A 247 -7.88 32.86 -12.98
CA PRO A 247 -9.36 32.91 -12.99
C PRO A 247 -10.04 31.98 -14.00
N ASN A 248 -9.28 31.17 -14.75
CA ASN A 248 -9.87 30.16 -15.62
C ASN A 248 -10.37 28.96 -14.80
N LYS A 249 -11.11 28.09 -15.48
CA LYS A 249 -11.74 26.92 -14.87
C LYS A 249 -10.71 25.96 -14.22
N TYR A 250 -11.03 25.47 -13.03
CA TYR A 250 -10.21 24.46 -12.37
C TYR A 250 -10.23 23.14 -13.15
N PRO A 251 -9.16 22.32 -13.08
CA PRO A 251 -9.15 21.02 -13.72
C PRO A 251 -10.02 20.00 -12.99
N LYS A 252 -10.64 19.09 -13.74
CA LYS A 252 -11.28 17.86 -13.25
C LYS A 252 -10.32 16.93 -12.51
N ASN A 253 -10.90 16.15 -11.60
CA ASN A 253 -10.27 15.06 -10.86
C ASN A 253 -8.98 15.52 -10.18
N ARG A 254 -9.13 16.53 -9.33
CA ARG A 254 -8.05 17.12 -8.56
C ARG A 254 -8.34 16.99 -7.08
N ALA A 255 -7.30 16.66 -6.34
CA ALA A 255 -7.22 16.75 -4.89
C ALA A 255 -6.04 17.68 -4.58
N CYS A 256 -6.34 18.87 -4.08
CA CYS A 256 -5.35 19.91 -3.77
C CYS A 256 -5.33 20.20 -2.27
N PHE A 257 -4.13 20.35 -1.72
CA PHE A 257 -3.93 20.55 -0.28
C PHE A 257 -2.93 21.68 -0.05
N TRP A 258 -3.40 22.82 0.47
CA TRP A 258 -2.54 23.93 0.86
C TRP A 258 -2.45 24.02 2.38
N VAL A 259 -1.23 23.93 2.91
CA VAL A 259 -0.97 24.08 4.34
C VAL A 259 -0.45 25.47 4.61
N ILE A 260 -1.12 26.21 5.48
CA ILE A 260 -0.66 27.48 6.00
C ILE A 260 -0.07 27.21 7.39
N SER A 261 1.20 27.57 7.59
CA SER A 261 1.94 27.33 8.83
C SER A 261 2.45 28.66 9.38
N SER A 262 1.83 29.11 10.46
CA SER A 262 2.27 30.28 11.21
C SER A 262 3.17 29.88 12.39
N PRO A 263 4.00 30.80 12.92
CA PRO A 263 4.73 30.56 14.15
C PRO A 263 3.80 30.24 15.33
N VAL A 264 4.32 29.53 16.33
CA VAL A 264 3.57 29.24 17.56
C VAL A 264 3.10 30.53 18.23
N GLY A 265 1.85 30.55 18.68
CA GLY A 265 1.20 31.71 19.31
C GLY A 265 0.51 32.67 18.33
N TYR A 266 0.53 32.37 17.03
CA TYR A 266 -0.30 33.07 16.04
C TYR A 266 -1.52 32.22 15.67
N LYS A 267 -2.58 32.91 15.26
CA LYS A 267 -3.75 32.38 14.57
C LYS A 267 -3.75 32.85 13.12
N ILE A 268 -4.47 32.13 12.28
CA ILE A 268 -4.60 32.37 10.85
C ILE A 268 -6.06 32.69 10.56
N SER A 269 -6.32 33.81 9.90
CA SER A 269 -7.65 34.14 9.38
C SER A 269 -7.63 34.05 7.88
N LEU A 270 -8.67 33.42 7.35
CA LEU A 270 -8.97 33.30 5.95
C LEU A 270 -10.14 34.20 5.61
N LYS A 271 -10.01 34.88 4.47
CA LYS A 271 -11.08 35.67 3.89
C LYS A 271 -11.33 35.22 2.46
N MET A 272 -12.55 34.77 2.20
CA MET A 272 -12.94 34.35 0.85
C MET A 272 -13.19 35.58 -0.02
N LEU A 273 -12.45 35.69 -1.13
CA LEU A 273 -12.53 36.81 -2.06
C LEU A 273 -13.39 36.48 -3.29
N PHE A 274 -13.38 35.22 -3.73
CA PHE A 274 -14.20 34.69 -4.81
C PHE A 274 -14.44 33.20 -4.59
N PHE A 275 -15.65 32.70 -4.88
CA PHE A 275 -16.00 31.29 -4.73
C PHE A 275 -17.11 30.88 -5.69
N GLU A 276 -16.83 29.90 -6.54
CA GLU A 276 -17.76 29.31 -7.48
C GLU A 276 -17.31 27.88 -7.84
N LEU A 277 -17.96 26.89 -7.22
CA LEU A 277 -17.78 25.45 -7.47
C LEU A 277 -19.09 24.81 -7.92
N GLU A 278 -19.04 23.57 -8.43
CA GLU A 278 -20.24 22.83 -8.84
C GLU A 278 -21.22 22.73 -7.66
N VAL A 279 -22.48 23.08 -7.87
CA VAL A 279 -23.48 23.10 -6.80
C VAL A 279 -24.11 21.71 -6.60
N ASN A 280 -24.21 21.29 -5.35
CA ASN A 280 -24.93 20.09 -4.94
C ASN A 280 -25.41 20.22 -3.49
N ASP A 281 -26.59 19.68 -3.17
CA ASP A 281 -27.21 19.75 -1.83
C ASP A 281 -26.31 19.30 -0.68
N ARG A 282 -25.35 18.40 -0.94
CA ARG A 282 -24.40 17.89 0.05
C ARG A 282 -22.94 18.16 -0.30
N CYS A 283 -22.68 18.93 -1.35
CA CYS A 283 -21.32 19.22 -1.84
C CYS A 283 -20.46 17.97 -2.03
N VAL A 284 -21.01 16.91 -2.63
CA VAL A 284 -20.30 15.63 -2.82
C VAL A 284 -19.53 15.52 -4.13
N TYR A 285 -19.69 16.47 -5.05
CA TYR A 285 -18.98 16.50 -6.33
C TYR A 285 -17.71 17.33 -6.19
N ASP A 286 -17.85 18.66 -6.32
CA ASP A 286 -16.77 19.60 -6.09
C ASP A 286 -16.95 20.29 -4.75
N TYR A 287 -15.90 20.31 -3.93
CA TYR A 287 -16.00 20.89 -2.60
C TYR A 287 -14.70 21.48 -2.10
N LEU A 288 -14.85 22.43 -1.18
CA LEU A 288 -13.77 23.01 -0.37
C LEU A 288 -14.02 22.69 1.10
N LEU A 289 -12.98 22.21 1.78
CA LEU A 289 -12.93 22.05 3.24
C LEU A 289 -11.81 22.92 3.81
N ILE A 290 -12.07 23.52 4.97
CA ILE A 290 -11.08 24.29 5.72
C ILE A 290 -10.90 23.59 7.06
N HIS A 291 -9.71 23.02 7.28
CA HIS A 291 -9.37 22.30 8.48
C HIS A 291 -8.57 23.20 9.45
N ASP A 292 -9.00 23.22 10.71
CA ASP A 292 -8.32 23.85 11.83
C ASP A 292 -7.16 22.96 12.32
N GLY A 293 -6.12 22.88 11.50
CA GLY A 293 -4.97 22.02 11.72
C GLY A 293 -4.18 21.81 10.44
N SER A 294 -3.23 20.87 10.45
CA SER A 294 -2.35 20.61 9.29
C SER A 294 -2.74 19.40 8.46
N GLN A 295 -3.75 18.63 8.88
CA GLN A 295 -4.09 17.32 8.32
C GLN A 295 -5.61 17.23 8.02
N PRO A 296 -6.04 16.43 7.03
CA PRO A 296 -7.46 16.25 6.72
C PRO A 296 -8.29 15.67 7.88
N THR A 297 -7.64 15.00 8.83
CA THR A 297 -8.25 14.48 10.06
C THR A 297 -8.48 15.55 11.13
N SER A 298 -7.95 16.77 10.96
CA SER A 298 -8.20 17.89 11.87
C SER A 298 -9.66 18.39 11.74
N PRO A 299 -10.24 18.98 12.81
CA PRO A 299 -11.59 19.55 12.77
C PRO A 299 -11.74 20.49 11.58
N ALA A 300 -12.88 20.46 10.88
CA ALA A 300 -13.07 21.21 9.65
C ALA A 300 -14.43 21.91 9.59
N VAL A 301 -14.48 22.98 8.79
CA VAL A 301 -15.71 23.64 8.38
C VAL A 301 -15.95 23.44 6.87
N GLY A 302 -17.22 23.41 6.47
CA GLY A 302 -17.68 22.95 5.16
C GLY A 302 -18.39 21.60 5.24
N PRO A 303 -18.48 20.83 4.14
CA PRO A 303 -17.99 21.14 2.80
C PRO A 303 -18.71 22.34 2.18
N TYR A 304 -17.98 23.16 1.43
CA TYR A 304 -18.53 24.29 0.69
C TYR A 304 -18.55 24.02 -0.81
N CYS A 305 -19.63 24.39 -1.49
CA CYS A 305 -19.79 24.31 -2.94
C CYS A 305 -20.81 25.35 -3.45
N GLY A 306 -21.03 25.43 -4.77
CA GLY A 306 -21.89 26.45 -5.36
C GLY A 306 -21.27 27.85 -5.33
N THR A 307 -22.12 28.87 -5.20
CA THR A 307 -21.73 30.30 -5.22
C THR A 307 -21.92 31.00 -3.87
N GLU A 308 -22.41 30.30 -2.85
CA GLU A 308 -22.60 30.91 -1.54
C GLU A 308 -21.26 31.25 -0.89
N LYS A 309 -21.19 32.44 -0.30
CA LYS A 309 -19.95 32.95 0.26
C LYS A 309 -19.53 32.09 1.45
N VAL A 310 -18.40 31.41 1.32
CA VAL A 310 -17.72 30.74 2.44
C VAL A 310 -17.47 31.77 3.54
N ALA A 311 -17.96 31.49 4.75
CA ALA A 311 -17.77 32.35 5.90
C ALA A 311 -16.26 32.55 6.17
N ASP A 312 -15.90 33.75 6.61
CA ASP A 312 -14.53 34.02 7.06
C ASP A 312 -14.19 33.06 8.22
N PHE A 313 -12.98 32.52 8.21
CA PHE A 313 -12.54 31.49 9.16
C PHE A 313 -11.33 31.98 9.93
N THR A 314 -11.29 31.73 11.24
CA THR A 314 -10.11 31.98 12.08
C THR A 314 -9.73 30.70 12.81
N SER A 315 -8.48 30.27 12.67
CA SER A 315 -7.96 29.05 13.30
C SER A 315 -7.87 29.20 14.82
N THR A 316 -7.97 28.07 15.52
CA THR A 316 -7.66 28.01 16.97
C THR A 316 -6.18 27.89 17.23
N GLY A 317 -5.43 27.28 16.29
CA GLY A 317 -4.00 27.08 16.36
C GLY A 317 -3.21 27.78 15.27
N ASN A 318 -1.95 27.36 15.11
CA ASN A 318 -1.00 27.98 14.19
C ASN A 318 -0.96 27.32 12.79
N PHE A 319 -1.89 26.40 12.50
CA PHE A 319 -2.00 25.70 11.22
C PHE A 319 -3.41 25.78 10.65
N VAL A 320 -3.49 25.87 9.34
CA VAL A 320 -4.72 25.69 8.57
C VAL A 320 -4.40 24.82 7.36
N LEU A 321 -5.26 23.86 7.05
CA LEU A 321 -5.23 23.10 5.80
C LEU A 321 -6.47 23.47 4.98
N VAL A 322 -6.23 23.88 3.74
CA VAL A 322 -7.27 24.07 2.74
C VAL A 322 -7.25 22.86 1.82
N GLU A 323 -8.36 22.13 1.79
CA GLU A 323 -8.58 20.94 0.96
C GLU A 323 -9.61 21.26 -0.13
N PHE A 324 -9.22 21.05 -1.40
CA PHE A 324 -10.10 21.22 -2.55
C PHE A 324 -10.18 19.95 -3.37
N HIS A 325 -11.41 19.54 -3.70
CA HIS A 325 -11.72 18.39 -4.52
C HIS A 325 -12.55 18.79 -5.73
N SER A 326 -12.20 18.22 -6.89
CA SER A 326 -13.01 18.24 -8.09
C SER A 326 -13.27 16.85 -8.65
N ASP A 327 -14.46 16.66 -9.19
CA ASP A 327 -14.95 15.41 -9.75
C ASP A 327 -14.58 15.27 -11.25
N THR A 328 -15.24 14.39 -12.02
CA THR A 328 -14.91 14.17 -13.44
C THR A 328 -15.72 15.02 -14.43
N VAL A 329 -16.69 15.79 -13.96
CA VAL A 329 -17.58 16.62 -14.77
C VAL A 329 -17.51 18.09 -14.31
N TRP A 330 -18.32 18.96 -14.94
CA TRP A 330 -18.54 20.38 -14.62
C TRP A 330 -17.42 21.19 -13.94
N GLU A 331 -16.61 21.89 -14.74
CA GLU A 331 -15.59 22.81 -14.23
C GLU A 331 -16.08 24.27 -14.21
N LEU A 332 -15.80 24.97 -13.11
CA LEU A 332 -16.14 26.39 -12.88
C LEU A 332 -14.89 27.21 -12.52
N PRO A 333 -14.97 28.56 -12.40
CA PRO A 333 -13.80 29.41 -12.15
C PRO A 333 -13.07 29.12 -10.82
N GLY A 334 -13.73 28.48 -9.84
CA GLY A 334 -13.09 28.03 -8.61
C GLY A 334 -13.10 29.08 -7.50
N PHE A 335 -11.97 29.26 -6.82
CA PHE A 335 -11.90 30.14 -5.65
C PHE A 335 -10.63 30.96 -5.59
N LYS A 336 -10.73 32.09 -4.87
CA LYS A 336 -9.62 32.93 -4.45
C LYS A 336 -9.86 33.35 -3.01
N MET A 337 -8.90 33.09 -2.14
CA MET A 337 -8.94 33.51 -0.74
C MET A 337 -7.63 34.19 -0.34
N SER A 338 -7.70 35.12 0.60
CA SER A 338 -6.52 35.68 1.25
C SER A 338 -6.40 35.15 2.67
N TYR A 339 -5.17 35.03 3.17
CA TYR A 339 -4.91 34.71 4.57
C TYR A 339 -3.99 35.73 5.21
N THR A 340 -4.10 35.90 6.53
CA THR A 340 -3.22 36.73 7.36
C THR A 340 -2.98 36.08 8.72
N PHE A 341 -1.82 36.33 9.31
CA PHE A 341 -1.52 35.92 10.69
C PHE A 341 -1.85 37.04 11.66
N HIS A 342 -2.32 36.69 12.86
CA HIS A 342 -2.57 37.61 13.97
C HIS A 342 -2.25 36.90 15.27
N ARG A 343 -1.94 37.68 16.31
CA ARG A 343 -1.72 37.17 17.66
C ARG A 343 -3.03 37.10 18.43
#